data_AF-K9P4N9-F1
#
_entry.id   AF-K9P4N9-F1
#
_cell.length_a   1.000
_cell.length_b   1.000
_cell.length_c   1.000
_cell.angle_alpha   90.00
_cell.angle_beta   90.00
_cell.angle_gamma   90.00
#
_symmetry.space_group_name_H-M   'P 1'
#
loop_
_entity.id
_entity.type
_entity.pdbx_description
1 polymer ?
#
loop_
_entity_poly.entity_id
_entity_poly.type
_entity_poly.pdbx_seq_one_letter_code
_entity_poly.pdbx_strand_id
1 'polypeptide(L)'
;MGSPCTGRVQPLLGALLGSVLAGLLPCSGRASDAAERPRAPQAPVQYFQSDPLACQPDAIRAAYKAHLQPFADQSPAVLAKLRRVQDDMTLASLKRCVQKGLLTRPQASVLFRELGLTLPGTVIPVTSAPAPGAAQPASAPATAP
;
A
#
# COMPACT_ATOMS: atom_id res chain seq x y z
N MET A 1 -21.96 -46.76 12.33
CA MET A 1 -21.23 -47.96 12.79
C MET A 1 -20.60 -48.61 11.56
N GLY A 2 -19.29 -48.89 11.56
CA GLY A 2 -18.69 -49.85 10.62
C GLY A 2 -17.62 -49.35 9.63
N SER A 3 -16.57 -48.69 10.12
CA SER A 3 -15.14 -49.00 9.85
C SER A 3 -14.51 -49.01 8.43
N PRO A 4 -13.15 -48.87 8.35
CA PRO A 4 -12.43 -48.19 7.28
C PRO A 4 -11.61 -49.13 6.36
N CYS A 5 -11.10 -48.59 5.24
CA CYS A 5 -9.99 -49.21 4.50
C CYS A 5 -8.81 -48.24 4.41
N THR A 6 -7.83 -48.51 5.26
CA THR A 6 -6.48 -47.97 5.31
C THR A 6 -5.70 -48.42 4.07
N GLY A 7 -5.05 -47.51 3.36
CA GLY A 7 -4.07 -47.82 2.32
C GLY A 7 -2.78 -47.06 2.58
N ARG A 8 -1.74 -47.78 3.03
CA ARG A 8 -0.40 -47.26 3.30
C ARG A 8 0.60 -48.28 2.79
N VAL A 9 1.33 -48.02 1.70
CA VAL A 9 2.70 -48.50 1.45
C VAL A 9 3.39 -47.52 0.48
N GLN A 10 4.70 -47.39 0.67
CA GLN A 10 5.60 -46.30 0.31
C GLN A 10 6.49 -46.73 -0.90
N PRO A 11 7.70 -46.17 -1.10
CA PRO A 11 8.18 -45.51 -2.32
C PRO A 11 8.98 -46.40 -3.29
N LEU A 12 9.20 -45.95 -4.53
CA LEU A 12 10.21 -46.54 -5.43
C LEU A 12 11.16 -45.47 -5.97
N LEU A 13 12.35 -45.48 -5.37
CA LEU A 13 13.59 -44.87 -5.86
C LEU A 13 13.94 -45.45 -7.25
N GLY A 14 14.51 -44.58 -8.10
CA GLY A 14 15.71 -44.92 -8.86
C GLY A 14 15.53 -45.50 -10.27
N ALA A 15 15.66 -44.63 -11.27
CA ALA A 15 16.23 -45.00 -12.58
C ALA A 15 16.82 -43.75 -13.26
N LEU A 16 18.00 -43.34 -12.78
CA LEU A 16 18.99 -42.61 -13.58
C LEU A 16 19.70 -43.67 -14.43
N LEU A 17 19.60 -43.62 -15.76
CA LEU A 17 20.64 -43.98 -16.75
C LEU A 17 20.06 -43.93 -18.17
N GLY A 18 20.77 -43.29 -19.11
CA GLY A 18 20.65 -43.61 -20.54
C GLY A 18 20.47 -42.42 -21.50
N SER A 19 21.51 -41.61 -21.69
CA SER A 19 21.66 -40.76 -22.88
C SER A 19 22.28 -41.57 -24.02
N VAL A 20 21.65 -41.66 -25.21
CA VAL A 20 22.35 -41.65 -26.54
C VAL A 20 21.34 -41.28 -27.65
N LEU A 21 21.62 -40.14 -28.31
CA LEU A 21 21.38 -39.75 -29.71
C LEU A 21 20.40 -40.56 -30.59
N ALA A 22 19.35 -39.88 -31.08
CA ALA A 22 18.96 -39.92 -32.51
C ALA A 22 17.90 -38.83 -32.80
N GLY A 23 18.12 -38.03 -33.84
CA GLY A 23 17.03 -37.30 -34.51
C GLY A 23 17.20 -35.80 -34.61
N LEU A 24 18.12 -35.35 -35.47
CA LEU A 24 18.00 -34.08 -36.17
C LEU A 24 16.67 -34.04 -36.94
N LEU A 25 15.64 -33.40 -36.38
CA LEU A 25 14.49 -32.93 -37.15
C LEU A 25 14.30 -31.43 -36.88
N PRO A 26 14.37 -30.54 -37.88
CA PRO A 26 13.88 -29.18 -37.76
C PRO A 26 12.36 -29.24 -37.86
N CYS A 27 11.71 -29.72 -36.80
CA CYS A 27 10.28 -29.55 -36.67
C CYS A 27 10.04 -28.07 -36.38
N SER A 28 9.67 -27.34 -37.42
CA SER A 28 9.00 -26.04 -37.33
C SER A 28 7.88 -26.15 -36.30
N GLY A 29 8.19 -25.77 -35.07
CA GLY A 29 7.29 -25.70 -33.94
C GLY A 29 6.34 -24.54 -34.17
N ARG A 30 5.33 -24.83 -34.99
CA ARG A 30 4.01 -24.23 -35.01
C ARG A 30 3.73 -23.57 -33.66
N ALA A 31 3.51 -22.25 -33.67
CA ALA A 31 3.01 -21.53 -32.52
C ALA A 31 1.85 -22.32 -31.94
N SER A 32 2.06 -22.93 -30.76
CA SER A 32 0.95 -23.43 -29.99
C SER A 32 0.09 -22.22 -29.70
N ASP A 33 -1.11 -22.19 -30.30
CA ASP A 33 -2.25 -21.49 -29.76
C ASP A 33 -2.21 -21.70 -28.24
N ALA A 34 -1.74 -20.68 -27.53
CA ALA A 34 -1.74 -20.68 -26.09
C ALA A 34 -3.21 -20.69 -25.72
N ALA A 35 -3.75 -21.89 -25.48
CA ALA A 35 -5.12 -22.10 -25.04
C ALA A 35 -5.39 -21.04 -23.97
N GLU A 36 -6.27 -20.10 -24.30
CA GLU A 36 -6.57 -18.96 -23.45
C GLU A 36 -7.02 -19.52 -22.11
N ARG A 37 -6.14 -19.44 -21.11
CA ARG A 37 -6.48 -19.91 -19.77
C ARG A 37 -7.69 -19.09 -19.35
N PRO A 38 -8.80 -19.71 -18.92
CA PRO A 38 -9.95 -18.97 -18.43
C PRO A 38 -9.47 -17.98 -17.38
N ARG A 39 -9.75 -16.69 -17.61
CA ARG A 39 -9.39 -15.64 -16.67
C ARG A 39 -9.97 -16.03 -15.31
N ALA A 40 -9.11 -16.11 -14.30
CA ALA A 40 -9.57 -16.44 -12.95
C ALA A 40 -10.72 -15.50 -12.56
N PRO A 41 -11.81 -16.02 -11.96
CA PRO A 41 -12.92 -15.18 -11.54
C PRO A 41 -12.40 -14.12 -10.57
N GLN A 42 -12.76 -12.85 -10.84
CA GLN A 42 -12.39 -11.73 -9.98
C GLN A 42 -13.07 -11.91 -8.62
N ALA A 43 -12.30 -11.92 -7.54
CA ALA A 43 -12.86 -11.95 -6.19
C ALA A 43 -13.73 -10.70 -5.96
N PRO A 44 -14.89 -10.82 -5.31
CA PRO A 44 -15.75 -9.67 -5.03
C PRO A 44 -15.03 -8.68 -4.12
N VAL A 45 -14.94 -7.43 -4.57
CA VAL A 45 -14.38 -6.32 -3.79
C VAL A 45 -15.41 -5.91 -2.73
N GLN A 46 -15.09 -6.13 -1.46
CA GLN A 46 -15.91 -5.60 -0.36
C GLN A 46 -15.57 -4.13 -0.12
N TYR A 47 -16.56 -3.26 -0.32
CA TYR A 47 -16.42 -1.84 0.00
C TYR A 47 -16.79 -1.60 1.46
N PHE A 48 -15.93 -0.89 2.20
CA PHE A 48 -16.25 -0.44 3.54
C PHE A 48 -17.51 0.43 3.54
N GLN A 49 -18.53 0.00 4.30
CA GLN A 49 -19.76 0.76 4.45
C GLN A 49 -19.57 1.80 5.55
N SER A 50 -19.51 3.08 5.15
CA SER A 50 -19.50 4.17 6.12
C SER A 50 -20.80 4.15 6.91
N ASP A 51 -20.69 3.99 8.23
CA ASP A 51 -21.75 4.02 9.22
C ASP A 51 -21.79 5.39 9.94
N PRO A 52 -22.88 5.73 10.64
CA PRO A 52 -23.01 7.02 11.29
C PRO A 52 -21.96 7.27 12.38
N LEU A 53 -21.50 6.21 13.06
CA LEU A 53 -20.50 6.33 14.12
C LEU A 53 -19.11 6.62 13.55
N ALA A 54 -18.68 5.95 12.47
CA ALA A 54 -17.38 6.26 11.85
C ALA A 54 -17.37 7.62 11.13
N CYS A 55 -18.52 8.14 10.69
CA CYS A 55 -18.61 9.47 10.07
C CYS A 55 -18.65 10.63 11.08
N GLN A 56 -18.65 10.36 12.40
CA GLN A 56 -18.58 11.42 13.39
C GLN A 56 -17.24 12.17 13.32
N PRO A 57 -17.23 13.52 13.42
CA PRO A 57 -16.01 14.30 13.38
C PRO A 57 -14.93 13.84 14.36
N ASP A 58 -15.32 13.53 15.60
CA ASP A 58 -14.39 13.06 16.63
C ASP A 58 -13.83 11.67 16.34
N ALA A 59 -14.66 10.77 15.80
CA ALA A 59 -14.20 9.44 15.38
C ALA A 59 -13.18 9.54 14.24
N ILE A 60 -13.42 10.41 13.26
CA ILE A 60 -12.49 10.67 12.15
C ILE A 60 -11.17 11.22 12.68
N ARG A 61 -11.21 12.21 13.59
CA ARG A 61 -10.00 12.79 14.21
C ARG A 61 -9.20 11.75 15.00
N ALA A 62 -9.88 10.93 15.80
CA ALA A 62 -9.25 9.88 16.59
C ALA A 62 -8.60 8.81 15.71
N ALA A 63 -9.33 8.31 14.70
CA ALA A 63 -8.83 7.33 13.75
C ALA A 63 -7.60 7.84 12.99
N TYR A 64 -7.65 9.09 12.51
CA TYR A 64 -6.53 9.71 11.81
C TYR A 64 -5.27 9.79 12.68
N LYS A 65 -5.38 10.12 13.97
CA LYS A 65 -4.23 10.13 14.87
C LYS A 65 -3.71 8.72 15.19
N ALA A 66 -4.62 7.75 15.31
CA ALA A 66 -4.28 6.39 15.72
C ALA A 66 -3.64 5.55 14.60
N HIS A 67 -4.04 5.76 13.34
CA HIS A 67 -3.66 4.91 12.21
C HIS A 67 -2.15 4.80 11.96
N LEU A 68 -1.37 5.83 12.29
CA LEU A 68 0.09 5.82 12.12
C LEU A 68 0.87 5.46 13.38
N GLN A 69 0.21 5.35 14.55
CA GLN A 69 0.86 4.98 15.81
C GLN A 69 1.65 3.66 15.72
N PRO A 70 1.13 2.60 15.07
CA PRO A 70 1.87 1.34 14.96
C PRO A 70 3.16 1.41 14.13
N PHE A 71 3.34 2.49 13.35
CA PHE A 71 4.47 2.68 12.45
C PHE A 71 5.41 3.79 12.95
N ALA A 72 5.30 4.21 14.22
CA ALA A 72 6.06 5.32 14.77
C ALA A 72 7.59 5.09 14.78
N ASP A 73 8.02 3.83 14.72
CA ASP A 73 9.41 3.39 14.64
C ASP A 73 10.00 3.44 13.22
N GLN A 74 9.17 3.66 12.20
CA GLN A 74 9.61 3.69 10.82
C GLN A 74 10.43 4.95 10.49
N SER A 75 11.27 4.84 9.47
CA SER A 75 12.07 5.98 9.00
C SER A 75 11.19 7.19 8.60
N PRO A 76 11.71 8.43 8.70
CA PRO A 76 10.96 9.63 8.32
C PRO A 76 10.43 9.60 6.87
N ALA A 77 11.18 9.00 5.95
CA ALA A 77 10.78 8.86 4.56
C ALA A 77 9.59 7.90 4.37
N VAL A 78 9.53 6.81 5.15
CA VAL A 78 8.40 5.87 5.15
C VAL A 78 7.18 6.53 5.77
N LEU A 79 7.34 7.20 6.91
CA LEU A 79 6.25 7.95 7.55
C LEU A 79 5.66 9.02 6.64
N ALA A 80 6.49 9.73 5.86
CA ALA A 80 6.01 10.70 4.88
C ALA A 80 5.15 10.05 3.78
N LYS A 81 5.53 8.86 3.30
CA LYS A 81 4.73 8.11 2.32
C LYS A 81 3.42 7.61 2.93
N LEU A 82 3.47 7.07 4.14
CA LEU A 82 2.27 6.57 4.83
C LEU A 82 1.28 7.70 5.13
N ARG A 83 1.75 8.89 5.48
CA ARG A 83 0.88 10.08 5.63
C ARG A 83 0.14 10.40 4.35
N ARG A 84 0.80 10.37 3.18
CA ARG A 84 0.10 10.60 1.89
C ARG A 84 -1.01 9.57 1.65
N VAL A 85 -0.73 8.30 1.89
CA VAL A 85 -1.74 7.23 1.74
C VAL A 85 -2.90 7.44 2.72
N GLN A 86 -2.58 7.83 3.96
CA GLN A 86 -3.58 8.16 4.96
C GLN A 86 -4.46 9.35 4.53
N ASP A 87 -3.86 10.39 3.96
CA ASP A 87 -4.56 11.57 3.46
C ASP A 87 -5.56 11.19 2.37
N ASP A 88 -5.13 10.38 1.40
CA ASP A 88 -5.95 9.90 0.29
C ASP A 88 -7.16 9.08 0.79
N MET A 89 -6.91 8.17 1.73
CA MET A 89 -7.99 7.37 2.34
C MET A 89 -8.96 8.23 3.16
N THR A 90 -8.45 9.22 3.88
CA THR A 90 -9.26 10.12 4.70
C THR A 90 -10.14 11.01 3.83
N LEU A 91 -9.59 11.55 2.75
CA LEU A 91 -10.32 12.33 1.76
C LEU A 91 -11.43 11.49 1.10
N ALA A 92 -11.14 10.26 0.71
CA ALA A 92 -12.14 9.35 0.14
C ALA A 92 -13.27 9.05 1.14
N SER A 93 -12.92 8.86 2.41
CA SER A 93 -13.88 8.62 3.50
C SER A 93 -14.78 9.82 3.76
N LEU A 94 -14.22 11.04 3.84
CA LEU A 94 -14.99 12.28 3.99
C LEU A 94 -15.97 12.47 2.84
N LYS A 95 -15.53 12.26 1.60
CA LYS A 95 -16.40 12.32 0.41
C LYS A 95 -17.56 11.34 0.51
N ARG A 96 -17.31 10.10 0.95
CA ARG A 96 -18.35 9.08 1.12
C ARG A 96 -19.34 9.43 2.23
N CYS A 97 -18.87 9.93 3.37
CA CYS A 97 -19.73 10.39 4.47
C CYS A 97 -20.67 11.52 4.01
N VAL A 98 -20.15 12.46 3.22
CA VAL A 98 -20.97 13.55 2.64
C VAL A 98 -21.98 13.01 1.63
N GLN A 99 -21.58 12.10 0.74
CA GLN A 99 -22.49 11.51 -0.25
C GLN A 99 -23.65 10.74 0.40
N LYS A 100 -23.40 10.11 1.56
CA LYS A 100 -24.43 9.41 2.33
C LYS A 100 -25.27 10.32 3.23
N GLY A 101 -24.98 11.62 3.29
CA GLY A 101 -25.68 12.57 4.17
C GLY A 101 -25.35 12.39 5.66
N LEU A 102 -24.31 11.63 6.01
CA LEU A 102 -23.87 11.40 7.39
C LEU A 102 -22.98 12.53 7.92
N LEU A 103 -22.45 13.36 7.01
CA LEU A 103 -21.63 14.51 7.33
C LEU A 103 -22.02 15.66 6.39
N THR A 104 -22.14 16.88 6.90
CA THR A 104 -22.42 18.03 6.04
C THR A 104 -21.16 18.47 5.29
N ARG A 105 -21.32 19.02 4.07
CA ARG A 105 -20.20 19.63 3.32
C ARG A 105 -19.38 20.65 4.13
N PRO A 106 -19.99 21.61 4.86
CA PRO A 106 -19.23 22.53 5.69
C PRO A 106 -18.43 21.81 6.78
N GLN A 107 -19.00 20.83 7.49
CA GLN A 107 -18.27 20.05 8.50
C GLN A 107 -17.08 19.29 7.88
N ALA A 108 -17.27 18.67 6.71
CA ALA A 108 -16.20 17.97 5.99
C ALA A 108 -15.06 18.93 5.62
N SER A 109 -15.38 20.16 5.20
CA SER A 109 -14.37 21.16 4.86
C SER A 109 -13.59 21.65 6.08
N VAL A 110 -14.24 21.76 7.25
CA VAL A 110 -13.58 22.12 8.51
C VAL A 110 -12.61 21.01 8.91
N LEU A 111 -13.07 19.76 8.94
CA LEU A 111 -12.24 18.59 9.22
C LEU A 111 -11.05 18.49 8.27
N PHE A 112 -11.26 18.76 6.97
CA PHE A 112 -10.18 18.72 5.98
C PHE A 112 -9.04 19.67 6.33
N ARG A 113 -9.38 20.90 6.74
CA ARG A 113 -8.38 21.90 7.17
C ARG A 113 -7.74 21.55 8.51
N GLU A 114 -8.53 21.10 9.48
CA GLU A 114 -8.04 20.72 10.82
C GLU A 114 -7.02 19.59 10.77
N LEU A 115 -7.26 18.60 9.91
CA LEU A 115 -6.38 17.45 9.73
C LEU A 115 -5.13 17.77 8.90
N GLY A 116 -5.05 18.98 8.32
CA GLY A 116 -3.94 19.39 7.46
C GLY A 116 -3.85 18.58 6.17
N LEU A 117 -4.98 18.02 5.71
CA LEU A 117 -5.02 17.20 4.50
C LEU A 117 -4.56 18.08 3.32
N THR A 118 -3.49 17.67 2.66
CA THR A 118 -3.04 18.32 1.42
C THR A 118 -3.71 17.64 0.23
N LEU A 119 -4.11 18.43 -0.77
CA LEU A 119 -4.66 17.85 -1.99
C LEU A 119 -3.60 16.94 -2.64
N PRO A 120 -4.01 15.76 -3.15
CA PRO A 120 -3.09 14.83 -3.79
C PRO A 120 -2.35 15.54 -4.93
N GLY A 121 -1.02 15.52 -4.87
CA GLY A 121 -0.14 16.22 -5.82
C GLY A 121 0.54 17.48 -5.28
N THR A 122 0.19 17.94 -4.08
CA THR A 122 0.91 19.03 -3.41
C THR A 122 2.17 18.46 -2.76
N VAL A 123 3.27 18.42 -3.51
CA VAL A 123 4.57 17.99 -2.99
C VAL A 123 5.02 19.02 -1.95
N ILE A 124 4.95 18.69 -0.66
CA ILE A 124 5.75 19.42 0.32
C ILE A 124 7.21 19.02 0.02
N PRO A 125 8.07 19.94 -0.46
CA PRO A 125 9.48 19.63 -0.58
C PRO A 125 9.96 19.22 0.80
N VAL A 126 10.56 18.05 0.89
CA VAL A 126 11.41 17.71 2.04
C VAL A 126 12.54 18.72 1.96
N THR A 127 12.38 19.87 2.62
CA THR A 127 13.54 20.69 2.96
C THR A 127 14.36 19.77 3.85
N SER A 128 15.44 19.25 3.29
CA SER A 128 16.49 18.61 4.03
C SER A 128 16.88 19.58 5.14
N ALA A 129 16.46 19.31 6.37
CA ALA A 129 17.02 20.01 7.52
C ALA A 129 18.55 19.87 7.42
N PRO A 130 19.32 20.96 7.58
CA PRO A 130 20.77 20.87 7.51
C PRO A 130 21.25 19.93 8.62
N ALA A 131 22.12 18.99 8.25
CA ALA A 131 22.76 18.09 9.20
C ALA A 131 23.42 18.92 10.33
N PRO A 132 23.36 18.47 11.60
CA PRO A 132 24.06 19.14 12.69
C PRO A 132 25.56 18.94 12.47
N GLY A 133 26.25 19.97 11.95
CA GLY A 133 27.71 19.92 11.78
C GLY A 133 28.32 20.72 10.64
N ALA A 134 27.55 21.47 9.84
CA ALA A 134 28.16 22.38 8.87
C ALA A 134 28.59 23.68 9.57
N ALA A 135 29.91 23.82 9.71
CA ALA A 135 30.63 24.93 10.31
C ALA A 135 30.11 26.31 9.87
N GLN A 136 29.87 27.18 10.86
CA GLN A 136 29.69 28.61 10.63
C GLN A 136 31.01 29.20 10.09
N PRO A 137 31.01 29.90 8.94
CA PRO A 137 32.15 30.73 8.59
C PRO A 137 32.19 31.93 9.54
N ALA A 138 33.33 32.11 10.19
CA ALA A 138 33.62 33.22 11.10
C ALA A 138 33.36 34.57 10.40
N SER A 139 32.45 35.35 10.96
CA SER A 139 32.25 36.75 10.58
C SER A 139 33.51 37.54 10.95
N ALA A 140 34.31 37.90 9.96
CA ALA A 140 35.36 38.90 10.12
C ALA A 140 34.72 40.30 10.23
N PRO A 141 35.11 41.15 11.20
CA PRO A 141 34.71 42.55 11.18
C PRO A 141 35.55 43.30 10.13
N ALA A 142 34.87 43.82 9.11
CA ALA A 142 35.43 44.74 8.13
C ALA A 142 35.69 46.11 8.78
N THR A 143 36.85 46.66 8.45
CA THR A 143 37.42 47.91 8.94
C THR A 143 36.93 49.14 8.14
N ALA A 144 36.58 50.21 8.88
CA ALA A 144 36.64 51.65 8.55
C ALA A 144 35.71 52.17 7.40
N PRO A 145 35.55 53.50 7.19
CA PRO A 145 36.52 54.60 7.32
C PRO A 145 36.58 55.32 8.68
#